data_AF-L1IYZ5-F1
#
_entry.id   AF-L1IYZ5-F1
#
_cell.length_a   1.000
_cell.length_b   1.000
_cell.length_c   1.000
_cell.angle_alpha   90.00
_cell.angle_beta   90.00
_cell.angle_gamma   90.00
#
_symmetry.space_group_name_H-M   'P 1'
#
loop_
_entity.id
_entity.type
_entity.pdbx_description
1 polymer ?
#
loop_
_entity_poly.entity_id
_entity_poly.type
_entity_poly.pdbx_seq_one_letter_code
_entity_poly.pdbx_strand_id
1 'polypeptide(L)'
;MYYMYLEGEQAGAKRFVDQVLRLIDQPSVDGKRTGRKPQREHRFHEDMSRLKTMLKQCRDQSGSMSEQIDLEFEWIHQGSASSAPPHRLADSTCCLDRVLSDDAKDCFPIYVEIPDDSDPTKRSIATGAIFYFPNQGNKDTVPYVDELHGHSTSLDRRFMVFWMGRWLPGEHYVPGFMRYREGDKTLAPQRCYARTFGLLFVDRGIEPEASKWSFNMGKTKMRKLQDALDSKDLAKAYDYWLKQCHLKFDAEVSFEDENPRYIDAEGMSQHDRIIFLNDVYQVGDIVELYKESKEKARIQSHVGRIERFLQDKHFDLNLPTGEVELLLLASDNSMTKTNRFRIQNYSMRPLSNKEFEATRAKNEKQIVRSVAIEFRNHIMKAGLLPTTRFICKNSNSEVIQTNIPIKVTVASQDCSESFEVSNGHLSFPDKIVKKLATVAGQYTMSLEPAAGQTPFTCEPETFYITPAEMHKLRR
;
A
#
# COMPACT_ATOMS: atom_id res chain seq x y z
N MET A 1 7.96 -20.23 22.87
CA MET A 1 8.26 -19.07 21.99
C MET A 1 8.62 -17.80 22.75
N TYR A 2 7.72 -17.12 23.49
CA TYR A 2 8.12 -15.94 24.31
C TYR A 2 8.93 -16.29 25.58
N TYR A 3 8.76 -17.50 26.13
CA TYR A 3 9.61 -17.99 27.24
C TYR A 3 10.97 -18.55 26.78
N MET A 4 11.06 -18.97 25.51
CA MET A 4 12.34 -19.24 24.85
C MET A 4 13.10 -17.94 24.54
N TYR A 5 12.41 -16.80 24.54
CA TYR A 5 12.94 -15.46 24.26
C TYR A 5 13.69 -14.83 25.45
N LEU A 6 13.57 -15.33 26.70
CA LEU A 6 14.09 -14.64 27.90
C LEU A 6 15.22 -15.33 28.66
N GLU A 7 15.87 -16.39 28.14
CA GLU A 7 17.00 -17.06 28.82
C GLU A 7 16.85 -17.17 30.36
N GLY A 8 15.66 -17.57 30.84
CA GLY A 8 15.41 -17.80 32.26
C GLY A 8 14.91 -16.61 33.10
N GLU A 9 14.55 -15.44 32.55
CA GLU A 9 13.85 -14.42 33.35
C GLU A 9 12.35 -14.75 33.58
N GLN A 10 12.00 -15.14 34.81
CA GLN A 10 10.67 -15.57 35.27
C GLN A 10 9.52 -14.54 35.19
N ALA A 11 9.66 -13.37 34.53
CA ALA A 11 8.71 -12.26 34.71
C ALA A 11 8.29 -11.49 33.44
N GLY A 12 8.50 -12.07 32.25
CA GLY A 12 8.37 -11.39 30.95
C GLY A 12 7.09 -10.58 30.71
N ALA A 13 5.89 -11.18 30.72
CA ALA A 13 4.68 -10.42 30.36
C ALA A 13 4.20 -9.48 31.47
N LYS A 14 4.48 -9.76 32.75
CA LYS A 14 4.17 -8.81 33.83
C LYS A 14 5.00 -7.53 33.68
N ARG A 15 6.30 -7.65 33.39
CA ARG A 15 7.15 -6.50 33.05
C ARG A 15 6.66 -5.76 31.81
N PHE A 16 6.19 -6.47 30.77
CA PHE A 16 5.63 -5.87 29.57
C PHE A 16 4.37 -5.05 29.88
N VAL A 17 3.40 -5.62 30.61
CA VAL A 17 2.16 -4.94 31.02
C VAL A 17 2.47 -3.74 31.90
N ASP A 18 3.35 -3.90 32.91
CA ASP A 18 3.79 -2.80 33.78
C ASP A 18 4.44 -1.65 32.99
N GLN A 19 5.20 -1.97 31.92
CA GLN A 19 5.82 -0.98 31.06
C GLN A 19 4.80 -0.25 30.17
N VAL A 20 3.82 -0.97 29.61
CA VAL A 20 2.74 -0.38 28.82
C VAL A 20 1.88 0.55 29.69
N LEU A 21 1.50 0.12 30.90
CA LEU A 21 0.73 0.95 31.83
C LEU A 21 1.46 2.24 32.19
N ARG A 22 2.78 2.18 32.40
CA ARG A 22 3.63 3.37 32.63
C ARG A 22 3.72 4.32 31.43
N LEU A 23 3.48 3.85 30.21
CA LEU A 23 3.38 4.70 29.02
C LEU A 23 2.00 5.34 28.92
N ILE A 24 0.95 4.64 29.35
CA ILE A 24 -0.44 5.15 29.39
C ILE A 24 -0.59 6.26 30.45
N ASP A 25 -0.01 6.07 31.63
CA ASP A 25 -0.18 6.98 32.79
C ASP A 25 0.70 8.24 32.75
N GLN A 26 1.53 8.44 31.71
CA GLN A 26 2.29 9.68 31.56
C GLN A 26 1.39 10.80 31.01
N PRO A 27 1.21 11.92 31.73
CA PRO A 27 0.52 13.07 31.17
C PRO A 27 1.32 13.57 29.97
N SER A 28 0.62 13.89 28.87
CA SER A 28 1.18 14.59 27.71
C SER A 28 1.62 15.98 28.14
N VAL A 29 2.81 16.10 28.73
CA VAL A 29 3.41 17.38 29.05
C VAL A 29 4.02 17.93 27.77
N ASP A 30 3.25 18.78 27.08
CA ASP A 30 3.79 19.81 26.20
C ASP A 30 4.78 20.65 27.00
N GLY A 31 6.07 20.36 26.85
CA GLY A 31 7.08 20.99 27.66
C GLY A 31 8.49 20.59 27.26
N LYS A 32 9.03 21.34 26.29
CA LYS A 32 10.46 21.55 26.01
C LYS A 32 11.40 20.91 27.04
N ARG A 33 11.87 19.68 26.78
CA ARG A 33 13.18 19.22 27.26
C ARG A 33 13.92 18.54 26.11
N THR A 34 15.00 19.21 25.74
CA THR A 34 15.97 18.87 24.71
C THR A 34 16.62 17.50 24.95
N GLY A 35 16.80 16.74 23.86
CA GLY A 35 18.05 16.00 23.66
C GLY A 35 18.10 14.49 23.92
N ARG A 36 17.04 13.82 24.41
CA ARG A 36 17.02 12.34 24.45
C ARG A 36 15.65 11.80 24.07
N LYS A 37 15.52 11.24 22.86
CA LYS A 37 14.47 10.24 22.59
C LYS A 37 14.54 9.22 23.74
N PRO A 38 13.42 8.84 24.37
CA PRO A 38 13.49 7.89 25.47
C PRO A 38 14.11 6.62 24.92
N GLN A 39 15.27 6.19 25.44
CA GLN A 39 15.89 4.89 25.11
C GLN A 39 14.92 3.69 25.26
N ARG A 40 13.74 3.92 25.83
CA ARG A 40 12.70 2.97 26.19
C ARG A 40 11.72 2.65 25.06
N GLU A 41 11.28 3.63 24.28
CA GLU A 41 10.48 3.38 23.06
C GLU A 41 11.29 2.60 22.02
N HIS A 42 12.59 2.92 21.95
CA HIS A 42 13.53 2.21 21.12
C HIS A 42 13.66 0.74 21.53
N ARG A 43 13.76 0.45 22.84
CA ARG A 43 13.80 -0.94 23.36
C ARG A 43 12.51 -1.72 23.11
N PHE A 44 11.33 -1.11 23.23
CA PHE A 44 10.06 -1.78 22.89
C PHE A 44 10.02 -2.22 21.41
N HIS A 45 10.44 -1.33 20.50
CA HIS A 45 10.54 -1.66 19.08
C HIS A 45 11.62 -2.70 18.80
N GLU A 46 12.71 -2.69 19.58
CA GLU A 46 13.80 -3.66 19.49
C GLU A 46 13.35 -5.06 19.92
N ASP A 47 12.65 -5.20 21.04
CA ASP A 47 12.10 -6.47 21.54
C ASP A 47 11.10 -7.06 20.53
N MET A 48 10.25 -6.21 19.93
CA MET A 48 9.34 -6.65 18.84
C MET A 48 10.05 -7.05 17.56
N SER A 49 11.06 -6.29 17.14
CA SER A 49 11.84 -6.61 15.94
C SER A 49 12.60 -7.92 16.10
N ARG A 50 13.15 -8.17 17.30
CA ARG A 50 13.85 -9.41 17.65
C ARG A 50 12.91 -10.62 17.66
N LEU A 51 11.73 -10.50 18.27
CA LEU A 51 10.73 -11.57 18.26
C LEU A 51 10.31 -11.96 16.82
N LYS A 52 10.06 -10.97 15.95
CA LYS A 52 9.75 -11.20 14.54
C LYS A 52 10.89 -11.88 13.79
N THR A 53 12.13 -11.43 14.02
CA THR A 53 13.33 -12.03 13.42
C THR A 53 13.48 -13.49 13.83
N MET A 54 13.22 -13.84 15.09
CA MET A 54 13.30 -15.22 15.56
C MET A 54 12.14 -16.10 15.11
N LEU A 55 10.90 -15.59 15.02
CA LEU A 55 9.79 -16.34 14.41
C LEU A 55 10.10 -16.67 12.96
N LYS A 56 10.69 -15.72 12.24
CA LYS A 56 11.20 -15.92 10.88
C LYS A 56 12.36 -16.91 10.84
N GLN A 57 13.31 -16.82 11.77
CA GLN A 57 14.40 -17.81 11.89
C GLN A 57 13.92 -19.21 12.28
N CYS A 58 12.90 -19.36 13.14
CA CYS A 58 12.34 -20.68 13.47
C CYS A 58 11.64 -21.29 12.24
N ARG A 59 10.96 -20.45 11.45
CA ARG A 59 10.43 -20.84 10.14
C ARG A 59 11.55 -21.25 9.17
N ASP A 60 12.64 -20.50 9.12
CA ASP A 60 13.77 -20.76 8.20
C ASP A 60 14.71 -21.90 8.66
N GLN A 61 14.82 -22.15 9.97
CA GLN A 61 15.64 -23.21 10.60
C GLN A 61 14.87 -24.52 10.84
N SER A 62 13.57 -24.54 10.55
CA SER A 62 12.74 -25.76 10.57
C SER A 62 13.28 -26.88 9.65
N GLY A 63 14.22 -26.55 8.75
CA GLY A 63 14.95 -27.54 7.94
C GLY A 63 16.17 -28.20 8.60
N SER A 64 16.57 -27.86 9.84
CA SER A 64 17.89 -28.30 10.35
C SER A 64 17.96 -28.87 11.78
N MET A 65 17.11 -28.50 12.76
CA MET A 65 17.35 -28.90 14.17
C MET A 65 16.09 -29.13 15.03
N SER A 66 15.16 -29.98 14.60
CA SER A 66 14.27 -30.66 15.54
C SER A 66 13.94 -32.05 15.00
N GLU A 67 13.89 -33.06 15.84
CA GLU A 67 13.37 -34.39 15.48
C GLU A 67 11.94 -34.20 14.96
N GLN A 68 11.80 -34.08 13.65
CA GLN A 68 10.51 -33.86 13.01
C GLN A 68 9.68 -35.12 13.26
N ILE A 69 8.68 -35.00 14.12
CA ILE A 69 7.73 -36.09 14.36
C ILE A 69 6.96 -36.29 13.06
N ASP A 70 7.32 -37.32 12.31
CA ASP A 70 6.66 -37.67 11.06
C ASP A 70 5.42 -38.51 11.37
N LEU A 71 4.26 -37.98 11.00
CA LEU A 71 2.96 -38.62 11.18
C LEU A 71 2.38 -38.87 9.80
N GLU A 72 2.40 -40.13 9.39
CA GLU A 72 1.91 -40.61 8.11
C GLU A 72 0.61 -41.41 8.30
N PHE A 73 -0.36 -41.17 7.43
CA PHE A 73 -1.62 -41.88 7.38
C PHE A 73 -1.77 -42.53 6.01
N GLU A 74 -2.02 -43.83 5.98
CA GLU A 74 -2.37 -44.55 4.76
C GLU A 74 -3.84 -44.95 4.82
N TRP A 75 -4.59 -44.57 3.78
CA TRP A 75 -5.97 -45.04 3.62
C TRP A 75 -5.99 -46.21 2.66
N ILE A 76 -6.32 -47.40 3.19
CA ILE A 76 -6.49 -48.62 2.39
C ILE A 76 -7.97 -48.82 2.08
N HIS A 77 -8.37 -48.60 0.83
CA HIS A 77 -9.72 -48.93 0.35
C HIS A 77 -9.78 -50.38 -0.15
N GLN A 78 -10.67 -51.20 0.39
CA GLN A 78 -10.96 -52.52 -0.17
C GLN A 78 -11.55 -52.37 -1.58
N GLY A 79 -10.79 -52.75 -2.61
CA GLY A 79 -11.20 -52.74 -4.02
C GLY A 79 -10.36 -51.89 -4.97
N SER A 80 -9.44 -51.07 -4.45
CA SER A 80 -8.46 -50.35 -5.27
C SER A 80 -7.20 -51.20 -5.46
N ALA A 81 -6.77 -51.43 -6.71
CA ALA A 81 -5.52 -52.13 -7.02
C ALA A 81 -4.25 -51.30 -6.72
N SER A 82 -4.41 -50.03 -6.35
CA SER A 82 -3.33 -49.15 -5.89
C SER A 82 -3.63 -48.63 -4.48
N SER A 83 -2.69 -48.78 -3.56
CA SER A 83 -2.70 -47.99 -2.32
C SER A 83 -2.55 -46.51 -2.67
N ALA A 84 -3.35 -45.64 -2.05
CA ALA A 84 -3.11 -44.21 -2.13
C ALA A 84 -1.76 -43.91 -1.44
N PRO A 85 -0.95 -42.98 -1.96
CA PRO A 85 0.30 -42.61 -1.32
C PRO A 85 0.03 -42.14 0.13
N PRO A 86 0.95 -42.41 1.08
CA PRO A 86 0.78 -42.00 2.46
C PRO A 86 0.65 -40.48 2.55
N HIS A 87 -0.30 -40.02 3.35
CA HIS A 87 -0.53 -38.60 3.64
C HIS A 87 0.28 -38.20 4.87
N ARG A 88 1.24 -37.28 4.68
CA ARG A 88 2.02 -36.67 5.77
C ARG A 88 1.29 -35.47 6.35
N LEU A 89 1.18 -35.41 7.67
CA LEU A 89 0.61 -34.21 8.33
C LEU A 89 1.48 -32.95 8.12
N ALA A 90 2.79 -33.11 7.93
CA ALA A 90 3.68 -31.99 7.65
C ALA A 90 3.36 -31.27 6.33
N ASP A 91 2.72 -31.96 5.38
CA ASP A 91 2.34 -31.41 4.08
C ASP A 91 0.95 -30.73 4.11
N SER A 92 0.24 -30.79 5.25
CA SER A 92 -1.08 -30.20 5.40
C SER A 92 -1.00 -28.73 5.79
N THR A 93 -1.68 -27.87 5.04
CA THR A 93 -1.81 -26.44 5.39
C THR A 93 -2.91 -26.21 6.42
N CYS A 94 -2.70 -25.33 7.38
CA CYS A 94 -3.69 -24.95 8.38
C CYS A 94 -3.67 -23.44 8.71
N CYS A 95 -4.62 -22.98 9.54
CA CYS A 95 -4.73 -21.59 9.96
C CYS A 95 -3.44 -21.05 10.63
N LEU A 96 -2.66 -21.92 11.28
CA LEU A 96 -1.39 -21.55 11.89
C LEU A 96 -0.36 -21.10 10.85
N ASP A 97 -0.41 -21.59 9.61
CA ASP A 97 0.49 -21.14 8.55
C ASP A 97 0.29 -19.65 8.25
N ARG A 98 -0.97 -19.17 8.30
CA ARG A 98 -1.31 -17.74 8.15
C ARG A 98 -0.95 -16.94 9.40
N VAL A 99 -1.09 -17.53 10.60
CA VAL A 99 -0.68 -16.87 11.85
C VAL A 99 0.83 -16.66 11.93
N LEU A 100 1.59 -17.61 11.39
CA LEU A 100 3.06 -17.59 11.37
C LEU A 100 3.62 -17.02 10.05
N SER A 101 2.77 -16.53 9.15
CA SER A 101 3.17 -15.85 7.91
C SER A 101 3.44 -14.36 8.15
N ASP A 102 3.75 -13.65 7.07
CA ASP A 102 3.87 -12.19 7.08
C ASP A 102 2.50 -11.47 7.18
N ASP A 103 1.38 -12.20 7.24
CA ASP A 103 0.02 -11.62 7.33
C ASP A 103 -0.23 -11.03 8.72
N ALA A 104 0.25 -11.69 9.78
CA ALA A 104 0.28 -11.14 11.12
C ALA A 104 1.34 -10.04 11.22
N LYS A 105 0.93 -8.79 11.47
CA LYS A 105 1.85 -7.64 11.46
C LYS A 105 2.51 -7.36 12.80
N ASP A 106 1.90 -7.77 13.89
CA ASP A 106 2.43 -7.60 15.24
C ASP A 106 1.83 -8.62 16.21
N CYS A 107 2.40 -8.74 17.41
CA CYS A 107 1.84 -9.63 18.42
C CYS A 107 1.94 -9.08 19.86
N PHE A 108 0.96 -9.44 20.68
CA PHE A 108 0.87 -9.17 22.11
C PHE A 108 1.14 -10.45 22.91
N PRO A 109 2.18 -10.51 23.76
CA PRO A 109 2.52 -11.73 24.50
C PRO A 109 1.59 -11.96 25.71
N ILE A 110 1.33 -13.23 26.01
CA ILE A 110 0.62 -13.68 27.23
C ILE A 110 1.59 -14.49 28.09
N TYR A 111 1.67 -14.19 29.38
CA TYR A 111 2.38 -14.99 30.37
C TYR A 111 1.69 -14.88 31.73
N VAL A 112 1.31 -16.02 32.29
CA VAL A 112 0.67 -16.12 33.61
C VAL A 112 1.34 -17.25 34.39
N GLU A 113 1.77 -16.94 35.62
CA GLU A 113 2.19 -17.94 36.60
C GLU A 113 1.13 -18.10 37.66
N ILE A 114 0.78 -19.35 37.94
CA ILE A 114 -0.24 -19.73 38.91
C ILE A 114 0.46 -20.56 40.00
N PRO A 115 0.62 -20.03 41.22
CA PRO A 115 1.20 -20.80 42.31
C PRO A 115 0.26 -21.93 42.73
N ASP A 116 0.84 -23.07 43.10
CA ASP A 116 0.11 -24.16 43.73
C ASP A 116 -0.22 -23.78 45.20
N ASP A 117 -1.46 -24.06 45.62
CA ASP A 117 -1.89 -23.77 47.00
C ASP A 117 -1.22 -24.70 48.01
N SER A 118 -0.82 -25.89 47.58
CA SER A 118 -0.20 -26.91 48.44
C SER A 118 1.32 -26.79 48.53
N ASP A 119 1.95 -26.27 47.48
CA ASP A 119 3.40 -26.13 47.37
C ASP A 119 3.75 -24.87 46.55
N PRO A 120 4.01 -23.73 47.19
CA PRO A 120 4.31 -22.46 46.51
C PRO A 120 5.55 -22.51 45.61
N THR A 121 6.40 -23.53 45.75
CA THR A 121 7.57 -23.73 44.88
C THR A 121 7.18 -24.32 43.52
N LYS A 122 6.01 -24.95 43.43
CA LYS A 122 5.41 -25.44 42.18
C LYS A 122 4.52 -24.37 41.58
N ARG A 123 4.76 -24.06 40.32
CA ARG A 123 3.98 -23.10 39.54
C ARG A 123 3.46 -23.77 38.29
N SER A 124 2.23 -23.45 37.95
CA SER A 124 1.64 -23.75 36.65
C SER A 124 1.77 -22.53 35.76
N ILE A 125 2.18 -22.75 34.52
CA ILE A 125 2.46 -21.68 33.57
C ILE A 125 1.50 -21.75 32.40
N ALA A 126 0.95 -20.59 32.04
CA ALA A 126 0.27 -20.36 30.78
C ALA A 126 1.04 -19.32 29.97
N THR A 127 1.36 -19.63 28.72
CA THR A 127 2.08 -18.74 27.80
C THR A 127 1.33 -18.63 26.48
N GLY A 128 1.41 -17.51 25.79
CA GLY A 128 0.68 -17.34 24.55
C GLY A 128 1.05 -16.08 23.81
N ALA A 129 0.36 -15.84 22.71
CA ALA A 129 0.47 -14.60 21.95
C ALA A 129 -0.83 -14.33 21.21
N ILE A 130 -1.15 -13.05 21.05
CA ILE A 130 -2.23 -12.55 20.20
C ILE A 130 -1.59 -11.85 19.02
N PHE A 131 -2.04 -12.15 17.81
CA PHE A 131 -1.51 -11.63 16.57
C PHE A 131 -2.49 -10.65 15.96
N TYR A 132 -1.98 -9.57 15.38
CA TYR A 132 -2.78 -8.53 14.75
C TYR A 132 -2.75 -8.64 13.22
N PHE A 133 -3.92 -8.61 12.59
CA PHE A 133 -4.10 -8.67 11.15
C PHE A 133 -4.82 -7.41 10.67
N PRO A 134 -4.13 -6.49 9.98
CA PRO A 134 -4.70 -5.21 9.62
C PRO A 134 -5.79 -5.34 8.54
N ASN A 135 -6.68 -4.35 8.50
CA ASN A 135 -7.60 -4.20 7.38
C ASN A 135 -6.86 -3.63 6.17
N GLN A 136 -6.72 -4.44 5.12
CA GLN A 136 -6.12 -4.04 3.85
C GLN A 136 -7.18 -4.10 2.75
N GLY A 137 -7.64 -2.93 2.28
CA GLY A 137 -8.60 -2.85 1.16
C GLY A 137 -9.96 -3.50 1.45
N ASN A 138 -10.47 -3.38 2.69
CA ASN A 138 -11.76 -3.95 3.14
C ASN A 138 -11.87 -5.47 3.11
N LYS A 139 -10.75 -6.19 3.18
CA LYS A 139 -10.76 -7.65 3.33
C LYS A 139 -10.38 -8.02 4.75
N ASP A 140 -11.19 -8.87 5.39
CA ASP A 140 -10.80 -9.51 6.64
C ASP A 140 -9.67 -10.50 6.32
N THR A 141 -8.51 -10.28 6.92
CA THR A 141 -7.29 -11.06 6.69
C THR A 141 -7.02 -12.04 7.83
N VAL A 142 -7.84 -12.00 8.89
CA VAL A 142 -7.71 -12.86 10.06
C VAL A 142 -8.10 -14.29 9.68
N PRO A 143 -7.27 -15.30 9.98
CA PRO A 143 -7.65 -16.69 9.77
C PRO A 143 -8.68 -17.14 10.81
N TYR A 144 -9.51 -18.12 10.45
CA TYR A 144 -10.41 -18.78 11.39
C TYR A 144 -9.80 -20.10 11.88
N VAL A 145 -10.11 -20.49 13.13
CA VAL A 145 -9.64 -21.79 13.65
C VAL A 145 -10.23 -22.94 12.86
N ASP A 146 -11.48 -22.81 12.43
CA ASP A 146 -12.27 -23.89 11.82
C ASP A 146 -12.30 -23.81 10.28
N GLU A 147 -11.34 -23.10 9.66
CA GLU A 147 -11.15 -22.97 8.19
C GLU A 147 -10.67 -24.29 7.53
N LEU A 148 -11.19 -25.45 7.96
CA LEU A 148 -10.97 -26.76 7.34
C LEU A 148 -11.72 -26.84 6.00
N HIS A 149 -11.04 -27.33 4.96
CA HIS A 149 -11.62 -27.49 3.62
C HIS A 149 -12.93 -28.29 3.67
N GLY A 150 -14.04 -27.66 3.28
CA GLY A 150 -15.34 -28.32 3.10
C GLY A 150 -16.34 -28.21 4.25
N HIS A 151 -15.99 -27.56 5.37
CA HIS A 151 -16.93 -27.32 6.47
C HIS A 151 -17.18 -25.82 6.66
N SER A 152 -18.39 -25.38 6.32
CA SER A 152 -18.93 -24.11 6.79
C SER A 152 -19.30 -24.30 8.26
N THR A 153 -18.62 -23.62 9.17
CA THR A 153 -19.03 -23.59 10.57
C THR A 153 -19.23 -22.16 11.06
N SER A 154 -20.36 -21.98 11.72
CA SER A 154 -20.97 -20.76 12.26
C SER A 154 -20.24 -20.14 13.45
N LEU A 155 -18.94 -20.38 13.61
CA LEU A 155 -18.17 -19.98 14.78
C LEU A 155 -16.98 -19.17 14.33
N ASP A 156 -17.03 -17.85 14.50
CA ASP A 156 -15.93 -16.90 14.28
C ASP A 156 -14.80 -17.11 15.32
N ARG A 157 -14.36 -18.35 15.55
CA ARG A 157 -13.33 -18.66 16.54
C ARG A 157 -11.97 -18.19 16.03
N ARG A 158 -11.35 -17.29 16.80
CA ARG A 158 -10.04 -16.68 16.53
C ARG A 158 -9.07 -16.88 17.71
N PHE A 159 -9.28 -17.93 18.52
CA PHE A 159 -8.43 -18.24 19.67
C PHE A 159 -8.24 -19.76 19.78
N MET A 160 -6.99 -20.21 19.84
CA MET A 160 -6.64 -21.62 20.02
C MET A 160 -5.96 -21.87 21.35
N VAL A 161 -6.29 -22.99 21.96
CA VAL A 161 -5.72 -23.42 23.24
C VAL A 161 -5.02 -24.77 23.06
N PHE A 162 -3.82 -24.86 23.61
CA PHE A 162 -2.97 -26.04 23.61
C PHE A 162 -2.65 -26.43 25.03
N TRP A 163 -2.87 -27.69 25.37
CA TRP A 163 -2.44 -28.28 26.63
C TRP A 163 -1.26 -29.20 26.38
N MET A 164 -0.12 -28.92 27.01
CA MET A 164 1.11 -29.71 26.82
C MET A 164 1.50 -29.88 25.34
N GLY A 165 1.29 -28.84 24.53
CA GLY A 165 1.58 -28.84 23.08
C GLY A 165 0.50 -29.47 22.20
N ARG A 166 -0.58 -30.03 22.78
CA ARG A 166 -1.71 -30.60 22.04
C ARG A 166 -2.89 -29.64 22.00
N TRP A 167 -3.44 -29.39 20.82
CA TRP A 167 -4.65 -28.58 20.65
C TRP A 167 -5.88 -29.19 21.34
N LEU A 168 -6.67 -28.34 22.00
CA LEU A 168 -7.98 -28.65 22.56
C LEU A 168 -9.08 -28.22 21.57
N PRO A 169 -9.58 -29.12 20.71
CA PRO A 169 -10.44 -28.76 19.58
C PRO A 169 -11.81 -28.20 19.99
N GLY A 170 -12.31 -28.60 21.15
CA GLY A 170 -13.58 -28.16 21.72
C GLY A 170 -13.54 -26.88 22.53
N GLU A 171 -12.36 -26.29 22.68
CA GLU A 171 -12.21 -25.14 23.55
C GLU A 171 -12.70 -23.86 22.87
N HIS A 172 -13.62 -23.15 23.52
CA HIS A 172 -14.17 -21.87 23.07
C HIS A 172 -13.74 -20.71 23.96
N TYR A 173 -12.87 -20.96 24.94
CA TYR A 173 -12.36 -19.95 25.85
C TYR A 173 -11.63 -18.83 25.10
N VAL A 174 -12.20 -17.63 25.20
CA VAL A 174 -11.56 -16.37 24.81
C VAL A 174 -11.33 -15.55 26.07
N PRO A 175 -10.08 -15.15 26.38
CA PRO A 175 -9.78 -14.30 27.53
C PRO A 175 -10.62 -13.03 27.58
N GLY A 176 -11.06 -12.61 28.77
CA GLY A 176 -11.92 -11.44 28.94
C GLY A 176 -11.23 -10.13 28.54
N PHE A 177 -9.92 -10.01 28.74
CA PHE A 177 -9.16 -8.82 28.31
C PHE A 177 -9.22 -8.56 26.80
N MET A 178 -9.44 -9.62 25.99
CA MET A 178 -9.57 -9.53 24.53
C MET A 178 -10.97 -9.15 24.06
N ARG A 179 -11.96 -9.11 24.95
CA ARG A 179 -13.34 -8.79 24.59
C ARG A 179 -13.54 -7.28 24.62
N TYR A 180 -14.26 -6.77 23.61
CA TYR A 180 -14.71 -5.39 23.63
C TYR A 180 -15.67 -5.18 24.81
N ARG A 181 -15.46 -4.10 25.57
CA ARG A 181 -16.26 -3.76 26.75
C ARG A 181 -17.18 -2.60 26.40
N GLU A 182 -18.43 -2.91 26.08
CA GLU A 182 -19.45 -1.90 25.79
C GLU A 182 -19.66 -0.98 27.01
N GLY A 183 -19.57 0.33 26.80
CA GLY A 183 -19.76 1.35 27.84
C GLY A 183 -18.48 1.81 28.58
N ASP A 184 -17.36 1.10 28.43
CA ASP A 184 -16.06 1.56 28.92
C ASP A 184 -15.38 2.49 27.90
N LYS A 185 -14.62 3.48 28.37
CA LYS A 185 -13.73 4.29 27.51
C LYS A 185 -12.53 3.45 27.08
N THR A 186 -12.71 2.53 26.13
CA THR A 186 -11.62 1.73 25.53
C THR A 186 -10.73 2.60 24.64
N LEU A 187 -9.43 2.33 24.61
CA LEU A 187 -8.47 3.12 23.81
C LEU A 187 -8.50 2.80 22.30
N ALA A 188 -8.97 1.61 21.92
CA ALA A 188 -9.04 1.13 20.54
C ALA A 188 -10.49 0.99 20.04
N PRO A 189 -10.77 1.23 18.74
CA PRO A 189 -12.09 1.00 18.15
C PRO A 189 -12.55 -0.45 18.23
N GLN A 190 -13.85 -0.70 18.41
CA GLN A 190 -14.46 -2.05 18.52
C GLN A 190 -14.05 -2.98 17.37
N ARG A 191 -14.03 -2.47 16.14
CA ARG A 191 -13.65 -3.25 14.94
C ARG A 191 -12.24 -3.83 15.01
N CYS A 192 -11.33 -3.22 15.76
CA CYS A 192 -9.95 -3.70 15.91
C CYS A 192 -9.87 -4.99 16.74
N TYR A 193 -10.85 -5.27 17.59
CA TYR A 193 -10.89 -6.49 18.42
C TYR A 193 -11.20 -7.73 17.59
N ALA A 194 -11.92 -7.58 16.48
CA ALA A 194 -12.11 -8.66 15.52
C ALA A 194 -10.79 -8.97 14.78
N ARG A 195 -9.88 -8.00 14.63
CA ARG A 195 -8.64 -8.11 13.83
C ARG A 195 -7.53 -8.92 14.49
N THR A 196 -7.84 -9.72 15.51
CA THR A 196 -6.85 -10.49 16.26
C THR A 196 -7.09 -11.98 16.24
N PHE A 197 -5.99 -12.74 16.32
CA PHE A 197 -5.99 -14.18 16.50
C PHE A 197 -5.09 -14.55 17.66
N GLY A 198 -5.55 -15.37 18.61
CA GLY A 198 -4.77 -15.74 19.79
C GLY A 198 -4.40 -17.22 19.87
N LEU A 199 -3.25 -17.47 20.48
CA LEU A 199 -2.75 -18.79 20.85
C LEU A 199 -2.44 -18.80 22.35
N LEU A 200 -2.87 -19.84 23.06
CA LEU A 200 -2.55 -20.08 24.45
C LEU A 200 -2.03 -21.51 24.65
N PHE A 201 -0.90 -21.63 25.33
CA PHE A 201 -0.24 -22.87 25.71
C PHE A 201 -0.23 -22.98 27.23
N VAL A 202 -0.84 -24.03 27.75
CA VAL A 202 -0.87 -24.30 29.19
C VAL A 202 -0.14 -25.58 29.52
N ASP A 203 0.42 -25.64 30.72
CA ASP A 203 1.12 -26.82 31.21
C ASP A 203 0.20 -27.86 31.86
N ARG A 204 0.83 -28.94 32.37
CA ARG A 204 0.17 -30.07 33.01
C ARG A 204 -0.72 -29.69 34.20
N GLY A 205 -0.48 -28.56 34.86
CA GLY A 205 -1.22 -28.20 36.07
C GLY A 205 -2.58 -27.54 35.79
N ILE A 206 -2.84 -27.09 34.56
CA ILE A 206 -4.16 -26.64 34.14
C ILE A 206 -4.82 -27.79 33.37
N GLU A 207 -5.50 -28.67 34.11
CA GLU A 207 -6.02 -29.93 33.56
C GLU A 207 -7.28 -29.72 32.67
N PRO A 208 -7.32 -30.32 31.47
CA PRO A 208 -8.54 -30.39 30.69
C PRO A 208 -9.52 -31.43 31.25
N GLU A 209 -10.70 -31.54 30.64
CA GLU A 209 -11.60 -32.66 30.87
C GLU A 209 -10.97 -34.01 30.46
N ALA A 210 -11.53 -35.12 30.94
CA ALA A 210 -11.03 -36.47 30.64
C ALA A 210 -10.99 -36.76 29.13
N SER A 211 -11.91 -36.19 28.35
CA SER A 211 -11.97 -36.26 26.89
C SER A 211 -10.84 -35.50 26.19
N LYS A 212 -10.13 -34.60 26.90
CA LYS A 212 -9.18 -33.62 26.35
C LYS A 212 -9.79 -32.74 25.25
N TRP A 213 -11.11 -32.53 25.32
CA TRP A 213 -11.85 -31.71 24.37
C TRP A 213 -11.77 -30.22 24.71
N SER A 214 -11.91 -29.89 26.01
CA SER A 214 -11.93 -28.54 26.57
C SER A 214 -11.36 -28.51 28.00
N PHE A 215 -11.21 -27.32 28.56
CA PHE A 215 -10.82 -27.10 29.94
C PHE A 215 -11.85 -27.61 30.94
N ASN A 216 -11.36 -28.11 32.07
CA ASN A 216 -12.20 -28.35 33.23
C ASN A 216 -12.36 -27.06 34.05
N MET A 217 -13.42 -26.30 33.76
CA MET A 217 -13.74 -25.02 34.43
C MET A 217 -13.99 -25.16 35.96
N GLY A 218 -14.22 -26.39 36.45
CA GLY A 218 -14.42 -26.67 37.86
C GLY A 218 -13.14 -26.61 38.71
N LYS A 219 -11.95 -26.61 38.09
CA LYS A 219 -10.66 -26.70 38.79
C LYS A 219 -10.12 -25.33 39.23
N THR A 220 -9.57 -25.27 40.44
CA THR A 220 -9.03 -24.03 41.06
C THR A 220 -7.98 -23.33 40.20
N LYS A 221 -7.06 -24.09 39.57
CA LYS A 221 -6.00 -23.52 38.72
C LYS A 221 -6.57 -22.89 37.44
N MET A 222 -7.64 -23.44 36.88
CA MET A 222 -8.30 -22.84 35.71
C MET A 222 -8.99 -21.52 36.08
N ARG A 223 -9.65 -21.45 37.24
CA ARG A 223 -10.24 -20.19 37.73
C ARG A 223 -9.18 -19.11 37.96
N LYS A 224 -8.05 -19.46 38.60
CA LYS A 224 -6.92 -18.55 38.77
C LYS A 224 -6.34 -18.05 37.44
N LEU A 225 -6.29 -18.92 36.42
CA LEU A 225 -5.89 -18.52 35.07
C LEU A 225 -6.86 -17.48 34.51
N GLN A 226 -8.16 -17.75 34.63
CA GLN A 226 -9.21 -16.87 34.14
C GLN A 226 -9.15 -15.50 34.85
N ASP A 227 -9.03 -15.47 36.17
CA ASP A 227 -8.91 -14.23 36.94
C ASP A 227 -7.69 -13.41 36.53
N ALA A 228 -6.56 -14.07 36.26
CA ALA A 228 -5.34 -13.40 35.81
C ALA A 228 -5.49 -12.80 34.40
N LEU A 229 -6.16 -13.52 33.51
CA LEU A 229 -6.43 -13.06 32.14
C LEU A 229 -7.56 -12.01 32.10
N ASP A 230 -8.48 -12.00 33.05
CA ASP A 230 -9.57 -11.02 33.12
C ASP A 230 -9.16 -9.74 33.88
N SER A 231 -7.85 -9.54 34.12
CA SER A 231 -7.29 -8.36 34.78
C SER A 231 -7.54 -7.07 33.98
N LYS A 232 -7.98 -6.02 34.68
CA LYS A 232 -8.17 -4.67 34.12
C LYS A 232 -6.89 -4.04 33.57
N ASP A 233 -5.75 -4.38 34.18
CA ASP A 233 -4.44 -3.88 33.79
C ASP A 233 -3.98 -4.49 32.47
N LEU A 234 -4.20 -5.80 32.32
CA LEU A 234 -3.94 -6.53 31.07
C LEU A 234 -4.84 -6.01 29.94
N ALA A 235 -6.12 -5.80 30.26
CA ALA A 235 -7.11 -5.17 29.38
C ALA A 235 -6.65 -3.79 28.87
N LYS A 236 -6.22 -2.88 29.74
CA LYS A 236 -5.70 -1.57 29.33
C LYS A 236 -4.46 -1.66 28.46
N ALA A 237 -3.53 -2.54 28.80
CA ALA A 237 -2.31 -2.75 28.02
C ALA A 237 -2.62 -3.31 26.62
N TYR A 238 -3.57 -4.23 26.54
CA TYR A 238 -4.06 -4.79 25.30
C TYR A 238 -4.78 -3.74 24.42
N ASP A 239 -5.68 -2.92 25.00
CA ASP A 239 -6.35 -1.84 24.29
C ASP A 239 -5.35 -0.84 23.71
N TYR A 240 -4.31 -0.50 24.47
CA TYR A 240 -3.24 0.38 23.99
C TYR A 240 -2.44 -0.26 22.85
N TRP A 241 -2.06 -1.54 22.98
CA TRP A 241 -1.37 -2.26 21.91
C TRP A 241 -2.22 -2.36 20.65
N LEU A 242 -3.52 -2.67 20.77
CA LEU A 242 -4.47 -2.68 19.67
C LEU A 242 -4.55 -1.31 18.98
N LYS A 243 -4.62 -0.22 19.75
CA LYS A 243 -4.59 1.15 19.21
C LYS A 243 -3.32 1.40 18.42
N GLN A 244 -2.15 1.02 18.95
CA GLN A 244 -0.88 1.21 18.23
C GLN A 244 -0.82 0.38 16.95
N CYS A 245 -1.32 -0.86 16.97
CA CYS A 245 -1.38 -1.70 15.79
C CYS A 245 -2.31 -1.11 14.73
N HIS A 246 -3.49 -0.67 15.15
CA HIS A 246 -4.45 0.02 14.29
C HIS A 246 -3.82 1.25 13.62
N LEU A 247 -3.22 2.15 14.39
CA LEU A 247 -2.58 3.37 13.85
C LEU A 247 -1.40 3.08 12.93
N LYS A 248 -0.69 1.97 13.15
CA LYS A 248 0.54 1.64 12.43
C LYS A 248 0.31 0.80 11.18
N PHE A 249 -0.70 -0.06 11.18
CA PHE A 249 -0.87 -1.10 10.16
C PHE A 249 -2.19 -1.01 9.40
N ASP A 250 -3.23 -0.36 9.96
CA ASP A 250 -4.48 -0.17 9.22
C ASP A 250 -4.42 1.05 8.32
N ALA A 251 -5.04 0.93 7.16
CA ALA A 251 -5.31 2.05 6.27
C ALA A 251 -6.72 2.61 6.54
N GLU A 252 -6.91 3.30 7.67
CA GLU A 252 -8.21 3.94 7.99
C GLU A 252 -8.28 5.40 7.53
N VAL A 253 -9.41 5.76 6.92
CA VAL A 253 -9.80 7.09 6.48
C VAL A 253 -10.91 7.56 7.43
N SER A 254 -10.86 8.77 7.99
CA SER A 254 -12.04 9.36 8.64
C SER A 254 -12.50 10.61 7.88
N PHE A 255 -13.80 10.71 7.64
CA PHE A 255 -14.43 11.85 7.01
C PHE A 255 -15.00 12.75 8.11
N GLU A 256 -14.15 13.63 8.65
CA GLU A 256 -14.49 14.52 9.75
C GLU A 256 -14.77 15.93 9.21
N ASP A 257 -16.04 16.16 8.86
CA ASP A 257 -16.52 17.45 8.42
C ASP A 257 -17.85 17.76 9.12
N GLU A 258 -18.08 19.03 9.47
CA GLU A 258 -19.25 19.46 10.26
C GLU A 258 -20.52 19.52 9.40
N ASN A 259 -20.41 19.76 8.09
CA ASN A 259 -21.55 19.82 7.16
C ASN A 259 -21.27 19.22 5.75
N PRO A 260 -21.08 17.90 5.62
CA PRO A 260 -20.95 17.23 4.33
C PRO A 260 -22.18 17.43 3.43
N ARG A 261 -21.94 17.54 2.12
CA ARG A 261 -23.01 17.75 1.13
C ARG A 261 -23.31 16.44 0.42
N TYR A 262 -24.55 15.96 0.49
CA TYR A 262 -24.94 14.79 -0.27
C TYR A 262 -25.11 15.09 -1.76
N ILE A 263 -24.61 14.19 -2.59
CA ILE A 263 -24.76 14.23 -4.03
C ILE A 263 -25.65 13.06 -4.45
N ASP A 264 -26.96 13.32 -4.58
CA ASP A 264 -27.95 12.29 -4.92
C ASP A 264 -27.61 11.52 -6.20
N ALA A 265 -27.08 12.21 -7.21
CA ALA A 265 -26.70 11.62 -8.49
C ALA A 265 -25.58 10.57 -8.38
N GLU A 266 -24.75 10.66 -7.35
CA GLU A 266 -23.58 9.78 -7.15
C GLU A 266 -23.78 8.83 -5.97
N GLY A 267 -24.79 9.06 -5.12
CA GLY A 267 -25.01 8.28 -3.91
C GLY A 267 -23.89 8.43 -2.87
N MET A 268 -23.22 9.59 -2.86
CA MET A 268 -22.02 9.86 -2.06
C MET A 268 -22.14 11.17 -1.29
N SER A 269 -21.50 11.23 -0.12
CA SER A 269 -21.33 12.48 0.64
C SER A 269 -20.02 13.16 0.25
N GLN A 270 -20.09 14.43 -0.10
CA GLN A 270 -18.92 15.27 -0.32
C GLN A 270 -18.43 15.87 0.99
N HIS A 271 -17.12 15.79 1.23
CA HIS A 271 -16.44 16.38 2.36
C HIS A 271 -15.30 17.27 1.89
N ASP A 272 -15.03 18.33 2.65
CA ASP A 272 -13.93 19.25 2.38
C ASP A 272 -12.65 18.83 3.11
N ARG A 273 -12.77 17.93 4.10
CA ARG A 273 -11.66 17.45 4.94
C ARG A 273 -11.76 15.96 5.23
N ILE A 274 -10.61 15.29 5.30
CA ILE A 274 -10.46 13.95 5.86
C ILE A 274 -9.24 13.88 6.79
N ILE A 275 -9.24 12.87 7.67
CA ILE A 275 -8.01 12.42 8.32
C ILE A 275 -7.62 11.09 7.69
N PHE A 276 -6.38 11.03 7.21
CA PHE A 276 -5.80 9.83 6.65
C PHE A 276 -4.47 9.56 7.35
N LEU A 277 -4.37 8.42 8.04
CA LEU A 277 -3.16 8.04 8.81
C LEU A 277 -2.71 9.10 9.84
N ASN A 278 -3.66 9.82 10.46
CA ASN A 278 -3.47 10.94 11.39
C ASN A 278 -3.03 12.27 10.76
N ASP A 279 -2.82 12.31 9.45
CA ASP A 279 -2.61 13.56 8.74
C ASP A 279 -3.96 14.12 8.28
N VAL A 280 -4.12 15.42 8.43
CA VAL A 280 -5.32 16.14 7.99
C VAL A 280 -5.10 16.59 6.57
N TYR A 281 -6.03 16.23 5.69
CA TYR A 281 -6.05 16.66 4.29
C TYR A 281 -7.31 17.46 4.03
N GLN A 282 -7.18 18.55 3.30
CA GLN A 282 -8.27 19.46 2.95
C GLN A 282 -8.30 19.76 1.46
N VAL A 283 -9.46 20.18 0.96
CA VAL A 283 -9.61 20.68 -0.41
C VAL A 283 -8.64 21.84 -0.66
N GLY A 284 -7.96 21.78 -1.81
CA GLY A 284 -6.92 22.74 -2.20
C GLY A 284 -5.49 22.31 -1.87
N ASP A 285 -5.30 21.30 -1.01
CA ASP A 285 -3.96 20.78 -0.72
C ASP A 285 -3.32 20.13 -1.96
N ILE A 286 -2.00 20.24 -2.06
CA ILE A 286 -1.21 19.58 -3.10
C ILE A 286 -0.68 18.27 -2.53
N VAL A 287 -0.98 17.16 -3.20
CA VAL A 287 -0.63 15.82 -2.73
C VAL A 287 -0.01 14.96 -3.82
N GLU A 288 0.73 13.96 -3.37
CA GLU A 288 1.16 12.83 -4.17
C GLU A 288 0.37 11.59 -3.75
N LEU A 289 -0.38 11.01 -4.68
CA LEU A 289 -0.96 9.67 -4.54
C LEU A 289 -0.02 8.65 -5.15
N TYR A 290 0.38 7.66 -4.37
CA TYR A 290 1.25 6.61 -4.88
C TYR A 290 0.77 5.22 -4.47
N LYS A 291 1.09 4.24 -5.32
CA LYS A 291 0.80 2.83 -5.08
C LYS A 291 2.08 2.02 -5.30
N GLU A 292 2.51 1.33 -4.25
CA GLU A 292 3.63 0.39 -4.32
C GLU A 292 3.13 -0.98 -4.81
N SER A 293 3.63 -1.43 -5.97
CA SER A 293 3.39 -2.79 -6.46
C SER A 293 4.60 -3.67 -6.14
N LYS A 294 4.37 -4.70 -5.31
CA LYS A 294 5.39 -5.69 -4.94
C LYS A 294 5.95 -6.47 -6.14
N GLU A 295 5.19 -6.59 -7.23
CA GLU A 295 5.53 -7.46 -8.36
C GLU A 295 6.44 -6.80 -9.40
N LYS A 296 6.58 -5.46 -9.43
CA LYS A 296 7.25 -4.79 -10.56
C LYS A 296 8.22 -3.65 -10.22
N ALA A 297 8.52 -3.38 -8.94
CA ALA A 297 9.36 -2.22 -8.54
C ALA A 297 8.96 -0.90 -9.24
N ARG A 298 7.69 -0.80 -9.67
CA ARG A 298 7.12 0.36 -10.35
C ARG A 298 6.17 1.02 -9.36
N ILE A 299 6.54 2.23 -8.95
CA ILE A 299 5.68 3.10 -8.16
C ILE A 299 4.78 3.82 -9.17
N GLN A 300 3.48 3.56 -9.12
CA GLN A 300 2.53 4.41 -9.82
C GLN A 300 2.31 5.63 -8.94
N SER A 301 2.73 6.81 -9.40
CA SER A 301 2.57 8.08 -8.68
C SER A 301 1.74 9.06 -9.51
N HIS A 302 0.84 9.77 -8.85
CA HIS A 302 -0.01 10.83 -9.38
C HIS A 302 0.13 12.05 -8.50
N VAL A 303 0.54 13.17 -9.07
CA VAL A 303 0.67 14.45 -8.36
C VAL A 303 -0.48 15.35 -8.77
N GLY A 304 -1.13 16.01 -7.82
CA GLY A 304 -2.25 16.88 -8.12
C GLY A 304 -2.73 17.69 -6.92
N ARG A 305 -3.77 18.50 -7.16
CA ARG A 305 -4.47 19.26 -6.12
C ARG A 305 -5.78 18.57 -5.78
N ILE A 306 -6.12 18.51 -4.50
CA ILE A 306 -7.38 17.95 -4.03
C ILE A 306 -8.52 18.90 -4.40
N GLU A 307 -9.52 18.39 -5.12
CA GLU A 307 -10.74 19.14 -5.46
C GLU A 307 -11.88 18.80 -4.49
N ARG A 308 -12.02 17.53 -4.08
CA ARG A 308 -13.01 17.09 -3.08
C ARG A 308 -12.76 15.66 -2.60
N PHE A 309 -13.31 15.33 -1.45
CA PHE A 309 -13.42 13.96 -0.94
C PHE A 309 -14.87 13.48 -1.06
N LEU A 310 -15.05 12.23 -1.46
CA LEU A 310 -16.33 11.59 -1.68
C LEU A 310 -16.42 10.33 -0.82
N GLN A 311 -17.30 10.32 0.17
CA GLN A 311 -17.59 9.15 0.99
C GLN A 311 -18.70 8.33 0.34
N ASP A 312 -18.56 7.00 0.33
CA ASP A 312 -19.63 6.12 -0.11
C ASP A 312 -20.83 6.21 0.83
N LYS A 313 -22.05 6.25 0.26
CA LYS A 313 -23.30 6.42 0.99
C LYS A 313 -23.38 7.75 1.72
N HIS A 314 -24.59 8.10 2.15
CA HIS A 314 -24.82 9.31 2.91
C HIS A 314 -24.32 9.14 4.35
N PHE A 315 -23.18 9.75 4.68
CA PHE A 315 -22.73 9.95 6.08
C PHE A 315 -22.62 8.67 6.92
N ASP A 316 -22.09 7.60 6.33
CA ASP A 316 -21.93 6.35 7.06
C ASP A 316 -20.61 6.34 7.84
N LEU A 317 -20.64 6.81 9.09
CA LEU A 317 -19.47 6.80 9.99
C LEU A 317 -18.86 5.40 10.19
N ASN A 318 -19.59 4.34 9.85
CA ASN A 318 -19.12 2.95 9.94
C ASN A 318 -18.48 2.45 8.63
N LEU A 319 -18.65 3.16 7.52
CA LEU A 319 -18.02 2.90 6.23
C LEU A 319 -17.03 4.02 5.86
N PRO A 320 -15.76 3.90 6.28
CA PRO A 320 -14.69 4.84 5.94
C PRO A 320 -14.18 4.62 4.51
N THR A 321 -15.10 4.39 3.57
CA THR A 321 -14.79 4.08 2.17
C THR A 321 -15.20 5.23 1.28
N GLY A 322 -14.41 5.46 0.23
CA GLY A 322 -14.59 6.66 -0.58
C GLY A 322 -13.43 6.95 -1.51
N GLU A 323 -13.59 8.04 -2.25
CA GLU A 323 -12.71 8.50 -3.31
C GLU A 323 -12.19 9.90 -3.01
N VAL A 324 -11.01 10.20 -3.54
CA VAL A 324 -10.47 11.55 -3.63
C VAL A 324 -10.46 11.95 -5.10
N GLU A 325 -11.01 13.12 -5.41
CA GLU A 325 -10.91 13.71 -6.74
C GLU A 325 -9.72 14.66 -6.78
N LEU A 326 -8.78 14.39 -7.67
CA LEU A 326 -7.61 15.22 -7.90
C LEU A 326 -7.69 15.92 -9.24
N LEU A 327 -7.35 17.20 -9.26
CA LEU A 327 -6.90 17.90 -10.45
C LEU A 327 -5.44 17.53 -10.69
N LEU A 328 -5.17 16.72 -11.71
CA LEU A 328 -3.87 16.10 -11.93
C LEU A 328 -2.90 17.03 -12.66
N LEU A 329 -1.62 16.95 -12.27
CA LEU A 329 -0.51 17.54 -13.02
C LEU A 329 -0.18 16.64 -14.21
N ALA A 330 -0.58 17.07 -15.39
CA ALA A 330 -0.24 16.39 -16.64
C ALA A 330 1.23 16.62 -17.01
N SER A 331 1.75 15.79 -17.92
CA SER A 331 3.13 15.87 -18.41
C SER A 331 3.44 17.18 -19.14
N ASP A 332 2.41 17.86 -19.66
CA ASP A 332 2.51 19.18 -20.29
C ASP A 332 2.41 20.35 -19.29
N ASN A 333 2.53 20.05 -17.99
CA ASN A 333 2.36 21.00 -16.88
C ASN A 333 0.96 21.63 -16.79
N SER A 334 -0.02 21.11 -17.53
CA SER A 334 -1.41 21.53 -17.36
C SER A 334 -2.06 20.84 -16.17
N MET A 335 -3.03 21.53 -15.57
CA MET A 335 -3.86 21.06 -14.46
C MET A 335 -5.33 21.16 -14.90
N THR A 336 -5.70 20.40 -15.93
CA THR A 336 -7.02 20.50 -16.58
C THR A 336 -7.89 19.26 -16.39
N LYS A 337 -7.25 18.12 -16.12
CA LYS A 337 -7.93 16.83 -16.02
C LYS A 337 -8.18 16.47 -14.56
N THR A 338 -9.44 16.24 -14.21
CA THR A 338 -9.78 15.64 -12.93
C THR A 338 -9.89 14.13 -13.05
N ASN A 339 -9.36 13.43 -12.06
CA ASN A 339 -9.46 11.99 -11.94
C ASN A 339 -9.86 11.64 -10.51
N ARG A 340 -10.67 10.59 -10.39
CA ARG A 340 -11.05 10.02 -9.10
C ARG A 340 -10.18 8.83 -8.75
N PHE A 341 -9.77 8.77 -7.50
CA PHE A 341 -8.95 7.71 -6.97
C PHE A 341 -9.57 7.16 -5.70
N ARG A 342 -9.69 5.84 -5.65
CA ARG A 342 -10.19 5.13 -4.48
C ARG A 342 -9.17 5.22 -3.35
N ILE A 343 -9.49 5.91 -2.26
CA ILE A 343 -8.51 6.24 -1.20
C ILE A 343 -7.87 4.98 -0.63
N GLN A 344 -8.62 3.88 -0.52
CA GLN A 344 -8.14 2.60 0.03
C GLN A 344 -7.07 1.92 -0.83
N ASN A 345 -6.92 2.33 -2.11
CA ASN A 345 -5.99 1.72 -3.05
C ASN A 345 -4.64 2.46 -3.14
N TYR A 346 -4.52 3.62 -2.51
CA TYR A 346 -3.39 4.52 -2.64
C TYR A 346 -2.90 5.01 -1.27
N SER A 347 -1.60 5.29 -1.19
CA SER A 347 -1.03 6.10 -0.13
C SER A 347 -1.06 7.57 -0.55
N MET A 348 -1.30 8.48 0.39
CA MET A 348 -1.34 9.92 0.16
C MET A 348 -0.24 10.60 0.97
N ARG A 349 0.43 11.57 0.37
CA ARG A 349 1.45 12.39 1.03
C ARG A 349 1.27 13.86 0.66
N PRO A 350 1.31 14.80 1.62
CA PRO A 350 1.31 16.22 1.30
C PRO A 350 2.63 16.62 0.63
N LEU A 351 2.55 17.47 -0.39
CA LEU A 351 3.69 18.06 -1.06
C LEU A 351 3.83 19.53 -0.67
N SER A 352 5.05 19.94 -0.37
CA SER A 352 5.35 21.36 -0.25
C SER A 352 5.32 22.04 -1.63
N ASN A 353 5.05 23.35 -1.65
CA ASN A 353 5.14 24.15 -2.88
C ASN A 353 6.49 23.98 -3.59
N LYS A 354 7.58 23.82 -2.83
CA LYS A 354 8.92 23.61 -3.39
C LYS A 354 9.04 22.28 -4.13
N GLU A 355 8.50 21.19 -3.57
CA GLU A 355 8.50 19.88 -4.22
C GLU A 355 7.59 19.83 -5.45
N PHE A 356 6.44 20.51 -5.37
CA PHE A 356 5.53 20.64 -6.51
C PHE A 356 6.17 21.38 -7.67
N GLU A 357 6.80 22.54 -7.41
CA GLU A 357 7.52 23.30 -8.43
C GLU A 357 8.74 22.54 -8.97
N ALA A 358 9.43 21.74 -8.14
CA ALA A 358 10.50 20.86 -8.63
C ALA A 358 9.96 19.79 -9.61
N THR A 359 8.77 19.27 -9.37
CA THR A 359 8.09 18.32 -10.26
C THR A 359 7.69 18.99 -11.58
N ARG A 360 7.12 20.19 -11.52
CA ARG A 360 6.82 20.99 -12.73
C ARG A 360 8.07 21.33 -13.53
N ALA A 361 9.14 21.72 -12.87
CA ALA A 361 10.43 21.99 -13.52
C ALA A 361 11.00 20.74 -14.21
N LYS A 362 10.79 19.55 -13.64
CA LYS A 362 11.18 18.28 -14.27
C LYS A 362 10.37 17.99 -15.53
N ASN A 363 9.05 18.19 -15.48
CA ASN A 363 8.18 18.05 -16.65
C ASN A 363 8.53 19.07 -17.74
N GLU A 364 8.82 20.32 -17.36
CA GLU A 364 9.14 21.40 -18.29
C GLU A 364 10.36 21.07 -19.17
N LYS A 365 11.33 20.33 -18.64
CA LYS A 365 12.49 19.86 -19.42
C LYS A 365 12.11 18.96 -20.60
N GLN A 366 10.92 18.36 -20.59
CA GLN A 366 10.43 17.43 -21.60
C GLN A 366 9.39 18.05 -22.54
N ILE A 367 8.92 19.27 -22.28
CA ILE A 367 7.88 19.95 -23.07
C ILE A 367 8.54 20.78 -24.18
N VAL A 368 8.08 20.58 -25.41
CA VAL A 368 8.50 21.43 -26.55
C VAL A 368 7.77 22.76 -26.47
N ARG A 369 8.53 23.86 -26.38
CA ARG A 369 8.01 25.23 -26.37
C ARG A 369 8.31 25.96 -27.66
N SER A 370 9.43 25.65 -28.31
CA SER A 370 9.77 26.20 -29.61
C SER A 370 10.35 25.15 -30.53
N VAL A 371 10.10 25.33 -31.83
CA VAL A 371 10.67 24.50 -32.90
C VAL A 371 11.42 25.44 -33.84
N ALA A 372 12.68 25.10 -34.13
CA ALA A 372 13.50 25.82 -35.09
C ALA A 372 13.66 25.00 -36.38
N ILE A 373 13.66 25.69 -37.52
CA ILE A 373 13.93 25.13 -38.84
C ILE A 373 15.41 25.35 -39.14
N GLU A 374 16.17 24.26 -39.34
CA GLU A 374 17.54 24.35 -39.87
C GLU A 374 17.56 23.85 -41.30
N PHE A 375 17.93 24.74 -42.23
CA PHE A 375 18.27 24.38 -43.59
C PHE A 375 19.77 24.11 -43.69
N ARG A 376 20.17 22.96 -44.25
CA ARG A 376 21.58 22.79 -44.65
C ARG A 376 21.95 23.69 -45.82
N ASN A 377 21.00 23.93 -46.73
CA ASN A 377 21.17 24.76 -47.90
C ASN A 377 19.96 25.70 -48.03
N HIS A 378 20.18 27.02 -47.91
CA HIS A 378 19.13 28.03 -48.08
C HIS A 378 18.86 28.38 -49.55
N ILE A 379 19.76 27.98 -50.47
CA ILE A 379 19.64 28.22 -51.91
C ILE A 379 19.86 26.89 -52.63
N MET A 380 18.98 26.56 -53.57
CA MET A 380 18.98 25.28 -54.26
C MET A 380 18.62 25.43 -55.74
N LYS A 381 18.88 24.40 -56.55
CA LYS A 381 18.39 24.33 -57.94
C LYS A 381 17.04 23.62 -58.01
N ALA A 382 16.20 24.01 -58.98
CA ALA A 382 14.93 23.34 -59.27
C ALA A 382 15.12 21.83 -59.44
N GLY A 383 14.31 21.03 -58.75
CA GLY A 383 14.40 19.57 -58.71
C GLY A 383 15.22 19.00 -57.56
N LEU A 384 15.95 19.83 -56.79
CA LEU A 384 16.56 19.45 -55.51
C LEU A 384 15.64 19.89 -54.36
N LEU A 385 15.52 19.06 -53.32
CA LEU A 385 14.72 19.35 -52.11
C LEU A 385 15.62 19.85 -50.97
N PRO A 386 15.11 20.74 -50.09
CA PRO A 386 15.90 21.23 -48.98
C PRO A 386 16.12 20.11 -47.98
N THR A 387 17.38 19.91 -47.60
CA THR A 387 17.69 19.06 -46.47
C THR A 387 17.40 19.85 -45.21
N THR A 388 16.18 19.68 -44.69
CA THR A 388 15.66 20.39 -43.54
C THR A 388 15.68 19.50 -42.31
N ARG A 389 16.09 20.07 -41.17
CA ARG A 389 16.00 19.44 -39.85
C ARG A 389 15.15 20.32 -38.93
N PHE A 390 14.34 19.67 -38.11
CA PHE A 390 13.63 20.35 -37.04
C PHE A 390 14.35 20.15 -35.71
N ILE A 391 14.51 21.24 -34.96
CA ILE A 391 15.07 21.21 -33.60
C ILE A 391 14.00 21.65 -32.63
N CYS A 392 13.54 20.72 -31.80
CA CYS A 392 12.61 20.99 -30.71
C CYS A 392 13.38 21.49 -29.49
N LYS A 393 12.94 22.59 -28.86
CA LYS A 393 13.54 23.17 -27.66
C LYS A 393 12.50 23.34 -26.54
N ASN A 394 12.95 23.21 -25.29
CA ASN A 394 12.14 23.53 -24.11
C ASN A 394 12.18 25.03 -23.78
N SER A 395 11.52 25.44 -22.69
CA SER A 395 11.55 26.83 -22.19
C SER A 395 12.95 27.36 -21.87
N ASN A 396 13.90 26.46 -21.56
CA ASN A 396 15.28 26.79 -21.26
C ASN A 396 16.18 26.79 -22.51
N SER A 397 15.59 26.70 -23.71
CA SER A 397 16.29 26.59 -24.99
C SER A 397 17.16 25.34 -25.16
N GLU A 398 16.99 24.33 -24.30
CA GLU A 398 17.70 23.05 -24.42
C GLU A 398 17.02 22.19 -25.48
N VAL A 399 17.81 21.46 -26.27
CA VAL A 399 17.31 20.61 -27.36
C VAL A 399 16.70 19.33 -26.79
N ILE A 400 15.45 19.05 -27.16
CA ILE A 400 14.73 17.84 -26.76
C ILE A 400 14.63 16.90 -27.97
N GLN A 401 14.98 15.64 -27.77
CA GLN A 401 14.72 14.59 -28.76
C GLN A 401 13.33 14.02 -28.51
N THR A 402 12.36 14.48 -29.29
CA THR A 402 10.98 13.97 -29.24
C THR A 402 10.35 14.01 -30.63
N ASN A 403 9.40 13.11 -30.88
CA ASN A 403 8.62 13.08 -32.11
C ASN A 403 7.27 13.74 -31.83
N ILE A 404 7.10 14.95 -32.34
CA ILE A 404 5.83 15.67 -32.28
C ILE A 404 5.23 15.76 -33.69
N PRO A 405 3.91 15.56 -33.85
CA PRO A 405 3.24 15.81 -35.11
C PRO A 405 3.22 17.31 -35.41
N ILE A 406 3.79 17.70 -36.56
CA ILE A 406 3.91 19.10 -36.98
C ILE A 406 3.18 19.27 -38.31
N LYS A 407 2.37 20.33 -38.41
CA LYS A 407 1.83 20.80 -39.69
C LYS A 407 2.83 21.76 -40.31
N VAL A 408 3.35 21.40 -41.47
CA VAL A 408 4.29 22.20 -42.25
C VAL A 408 3.52 22.90 -43.35
N THR A 409 3.66 24.22 -43.45
CA THR A 409 3.13 25.00 -44.57
C THR A 409 4.28 25.58 -45.37
N VAL A 410 4.27 25.35 -46.68
CA VAL A 410 5.24 25.92 -47.61
C VAL A 410 4.49 26.88 -48.53
N ALA A 411 4.86 28.16 -48.48
CA ALA A 411 4.21 29.23 -49.21
C ALA A 411 5.19 30.02 -50.08
N SER A 412 4.74 30.45 -51.25
CA SER A 412 5.36 31.42 -52.16
C SER A 412 4.27 32.37 -52.68
N GLN A 413 4.62 33.35 -53.52
CA GLN A 413 3.63 34.28 -54.10
C GLN A 413 2.45 33.56 -54.79
N ASP A 414 2.72 32.47 -55.52
CA ASP A 414 1.72 31.75 -56.32
C ASP A 414 1.29 30.38 -55.75
N CYS A 415 1.78 29.98 -54.57
CA CYS A 415 1.54 28.64 -54.04
C CYS A 415 1.49 28.64 -52.51
N SER A 416 0.53 27.93 -51.92
CA SER A 416 0.50 27.61 -50.51
C SER A 416 0.02 26.18 -50.34
N GLU A 417 0.85 25.34 -49.76
CA GLU A 417 0.57 23.92 -49.54
C GLU A 417 0.89 23.56 -48.09
N SER A 418 0.04 22.75 -47.47
CA SER A 418 0.24 22.30 -46.08
C SER A 418 0.14 20.78 -45.98
N PHE A 419 0.97 20.19 -45.12
CA PHE A 419 1.05 18.76 -44.90
C PHE A 419 1.54 18.45 -43.48
N GLU A 420 1.28 17.25 -43.00
CA GLU A 420 1.68 16.81 -41.65
C GLU A 420 2.93 15.92 -41.71
N VAL A 421 3.83 16.11 -40.74
CA VAL A 421 5.05 15.34 -40.58
C VAL A 421 5.09 14.78 -39.16
N SER A 422 5.23 13.46 -39.03
CA SER A 422 5.15 12.75 -37.74
C SER A 422 6.49 12.26 -37.19
N ASN A 423 7.59 12.44 -37.91
CA ASN A 423 8.93 12.00 -37.51
C ASN A 423 9.94 13.05 -37.94
N GLY A 424 10.99 13.30 -37.16
CA GLY A 424 12.01 14.35 -37.42
C GLY A 424 12.75 14.30 -38.77
N HIS A 425 12.37 13.42 -39.70
CA HIS A 425 12.74 13.44 -41.11
C HIS A 425 11.60 13.98 -41.97
N LEU A 426 11.85 15.14 -42.57
CA LEU A 426 10.94 15.80 -43.51
C LEU A 426 10.94 15.05 -44.85
N SER A 427 9.92 14.24 -45.10
CA SER A 427 9.63 13.71 -46.44
C SER A 427 8.57 14.58 -47.10
N PHE A 428 8.98 15.42 -48.05
CA PHE A 428 8.03 16.25 -48.80
C PHE A 428 7.07 15.36 -49.62
N PRO A 429 5.75 15.57 -49.55
CA PRO A 429 4.79 14.90 -50.41
C PRO A 429 5.10 15.14 -51.90
N ASP A 430 4.92 14.13 -52.75
CA ASP A 430 5.20 14.20 -54.20
C ASP A 430 4.59 15.41 -54.91
N LYS A 431 3.41 15.86 -54.45
CA LYS A 431 2.75 17.06 -54.99
C LYS A 431 3.58 18.33 -54.78
N ILE A 432 4.22 18.46 -53.61
CA ILE A 432 5.09 19.59 -53.28
C ILE A 432 6.39 19.45 -54.04
N VAL A 433 6.97 18.24 -54.09
CA VAL A 433 8.21 17.98 -54.85
C VAL A 433 8.06 18.37 -56.31
N LYS A 434 6.97 17.95 -56.97
CA LYS A 434 6.68 18.29 -58.38
C LYS A 434 6.52 19.79 -58.60
N LYS A 435 5.87 20.52 -57.67
CA LYS A 435 5.72 21.97 -57.76
C LYS A 435 7.04 22.72 -57.58
N LEU A 436 7.82 22.37 -56.55
CA LEU A 436 9.15 22.94 -56.29
C LEU A 436 10.14 22.66 -57.43
N ALA A 437 9.94 21.61 -58.22
CA ALA A 437 10.74 21.32 -59.41
C ALA A 437 10.43 22.23 -60.62
N THR A 438 9.26 22.89 -60.64
CA THR A 438 8.78 23.65 -61.82
C THR A 438 8.80 25.17 -61.64
N VAL A 439 8.81 25.66 -60.40
CA VAL A 439 8.69 27.10 -60.11
C VAL A 439 9.91 27.56 -59.30
N ALA A 440 10.75 28.39 -59.91
CA ALA A 440 11.84 29.08 -59.22
C ALA A 440 11.28 30.29 -58.45
N GLY A 441 11.84 30.58 -57.29
CA GLY A 441 11.37 31.69 -56.45
C GLY A 441 11.76 31.56 -54.98
N GLN A 442 11.29 32.52 -54.20
CA GLN A 442 11.40 32.53 -52.75
C GLN A 442 10.23 31.77 -52.13
N TYR A 443 10.54 30.88 -51.19
CA TYR A 443 9.59 30.09 -50.43
C TYR A 443 9.78 30.34 -48.94
N THR A 444 8.67 30.41 -48.21
CA THR A 444 8.63 30.51 -46.76
C THR A 444 8.05 29.23 -46.20
N MET A 445 8.72 28.66 -45.20
CA MET A 445 8.26 27.50 -44.46
C MET A 445 7.83 27.93 -43.06
N SER A 446 6.58 27.66 -42.70
CA SER A 446 6.06 27.85 -41.35
C SER A 446 5.64 26.52 -40.74
N LEU A 447 5.81 26.39 -39.42
CA LEU A 447 5.45 25.21 -38.65
C LEU A 447 4.37 25.58 -37.64
N GLU A 448 3.34 24.75 -37.58
CA GLU A 448 2.27 24.85 -36.60
C GLU A 448 2.07 23.49 -35.90
N PRO A 449 1.62 23.47 -34.64
CA PRO A 449 1.18 22.24 -34.00
C PRO A 449 0.05 21.60 -34.81
N ALA A 450 0.09 20.27 -35.00
CA ALA A 450 -1.06 19.56 -35.53
C ALA A 450 -2.27 19.70 -34.57
N ALA A 451 -3.48 19.48 -35.08
CA ALA A 451 -4.70 19.67 -34.30
C ALA A 451 -4.67 18.84 -33.00
N GLY A 452 -4.92 19.50 -31.86
CA GLY A 452 -4.93 18.86 -30.53
C GLY A 452 -3.56 18.62 -29.91
N GLN A 453 -2.46 19.11 -30.50
CA GLN A 453 -1.11 19.03 -29.93
C GLN A 453 -0.77 20.21 -29.02
N THR A 454 0.27 20.03 -28.19
CA THR A 454 0.79 21.07 -27.31
C THR A 454 1.28 22.27 -28.14
N PRO A 455 0.86 23.51 -27.82
CA PRO A 455 1.28 24.67 -28.59
C PRO A 455 2.79 24.94 -28.46
N PHE A 456 3.43 25.23 -29.58
CA PHE A 456 4.82 25.69 -29.65
C PHE A 456 4.92 26.91 -30.57
N THR A 457 5.99 27.68 -30.41
CA THR A 457 6.33 28.79 -31.31
C THR A 457 7.35 28.35 -32.35
N CYS A 458 7.23 28.87 -33.56
CA CYS A 458 8.21 28.69 -34.63
C CYS A 458 8.29 30.00 -35.41
N GLU A 459 9.51 30.50 -35.61
CA GLU A 459 9.72 31.58 -36.57
C GLU A 459 9.72 30.98 -37.98
N PRO A 460 8.96 31.55 -38.94
CA PRO A 460 8.98 31.09 -40.32
C PRO A 460 10.36 31.32 -40.95
N GLU A 461 10.86 30.33 -41.67
CA GLU A 461 12.19 30.39 -42.29
C GLU A 461 12.09 30.36 -43.81
N THR A 462 12.95 31.12 -44.48
CA THR A 462 12.91 31.28 -45.95
C THR A 462 14.02 30.54 -46.67
N PHE A 463 13.72 30.02 -47.85
CA PHE A 463 14.69 29.39 -48.75
C PHE A 463 14.37 29.73 -50.20
N TYR A 464 15.36 29.56 -51.07
CA TYR A 464 15.32 29.98 -52.47
C TYR A 464 15.53 28.80 -53.41
N ILE A 465 14.68 28.72 -54.43
CA ILE A 465 14.87 27.80 -55.56
C ILE A 465 15.26 28.62 -56.78
N THR A 466 16.47 28.35 -57.27
CA THR A 466 17.02 28.90 -58.51
C THR A 466 16.64 28.00 -59.69
N PRO A 467 16.43 28.55 -60.90
CA PRO A 467 16.22 27.75 -62.10
C PRO A 467 17.41 26.79 -62.29
N ALA A 468 17.14 25.50 -62.48
CA ALA A 468 18.16 24.58 -62.98
C ALA A 468 18.40 24.87 -64.48
N GLU A 469 19.63 24.67 -64.96
CA GLU A 469 19.87 24.61 -66.41
C GLU A 469 19.01 23.48 -66.99
N MET A 470 17.87 23.83 -67.59
CA MET A 470 17.01 22.88 -68.28
C MET A 470 17.72 22.39 -69.56
N HIS A 471 18.63 21.44 -69.42
CA HIS A 471 19.18 20.75 -70.57
C HIS A 471 18.09 19.83 -71.16
N LYS A 472 17.47 20.35 -72.23
CA LYS A 472 16.85 19.63 -73.36
C LYS A 472 16.37 18.20 -73.07
N LEU A 473 15.18 18.06 -72.48
CA LEU A 473 14.34 16.89 -72.76
C LEU A 473 13.64 17.11 -74.11
N ARG A 474 14.38 16.81 -75.19
CA ARG A 474 13.83 16.46 -76.51
C ARG A 474 14.29 15.03 -76.82
N ARG A 475 13.43 14.05 -76.55
CA ARG A 475 12.97 13.04 -77.51
C ARG A 475 11.94 12.13 -76.86
#